data_AF-A0AAE9D034-F1
#
_entry.id   AF-A0AAE9D034-F1
#
_cell.length_a   1.000
_cell.length_b   1.000
_cell.length_c   1.000
_cell.angle_alpha   90.00
_cell.angle_beta   90.00
_cell.angle_gamma   90.00
#
_symmetry.space_group_name_H-M   'P 1'
#
loop_
_entity.id
_entity.type
_entity.pdbx_description
1 polymer ?
#
loop_
_entity_poly.entity_id
_entity_poly.type
_entity_poly.pdbx_seq_one_letter_code
_entity_poly.pdbx_strand_id
1 'polypeptide(L)'
;MVTNPAIKQFFLNSHIALQGSAKTPLYSILADDTLASLESLEELTYNLCHLHQIVGLPTSIPTPLYVAAEYAKRGRNLWNEANLKNPLIRSGSEREQLRAATHSINYKHTGDFSDRRVNA
;
A
#
# COMPACT_ATOMS: atom_id res chain seq x y z
N MET A 1 15.77 19.09 -17.86
CA MET A 1 15.17 18.22 -16.82
C MET A 1 13.88 17.63 -17.39
N VAL A 2 13.58 16.36 -17.08
CA VAL A 2 12.37 15.66 -17.59
C VAL A 2 11.23 15.68 -16.55
N THR A 3 11.47 16.26 -15.37
CA THR A 3 10.48 16.47 -14.30
C THR A 3 9.76 17.81 -14.45
N ASN A 4 8.63 17.99 -13.74
CA ASN A 4 7.91 19.26 -13.73
C ASN A 4 8.75 20.36 -13.04
N PRO A 5 9.04 21.50 -13.69
CA PRO A 5 9.84 22.57 -13.09
C PRO A 5 9.15 23.29 -11.92
N ALA A 6 7.82 23.20 -11.81
CA ALA A 6 7.04 23.85 -10.75
C ALA A 6 6.81 22.96 -9.52
N ILE A 7 7.18 21.67 -9.59
CA ILE A 7 6.93 20.70 -8.51
C ILE A 7 8.24 20.03 -8.14
N LYS A 8 8.50 19.89 -6.85
CA LYS A 8 9.61 19.09 -6.34
C LYS A 8 9.31 17.61 -6.63
N GLN A 9 10.02 17.02 -7.59
CA GLN A 9 9.81 15.65 -8.05
C GLN A 9 11.12 15.00 -8.49
N PHE A 10 11.17 13.67 -8.44
CA PHE A 10 12.29 12.88 -8.96
C PHE A 10 11.83 11.51 -9.46
N PHE A 11 12.54 10.97 -10.44
CA PHE A 11 12.42 9.57 -10.84
C PHE A 11 13.46 8.75 -10.09
N LEU A 12 13.10 7.55 -9.63
CA LEU A 12 14.05 6.67 -8.94
C LEU A 12 13.87 5.21 -9.37
N ASN A 13 14.90 4.62 -9.96
CA ASN A 13 14.93 3.19 -10.26
C ASN A 13 15.74 2.44 -9.20
N SER A 14 15.07 1.88 -8.20
CA SER A 14 15.70 1.19 -7.07
C SER A 14 15.95 -0.31 -7.26
N HIS A 15 15.50 -0.90 -8.38
CA HIS A 15 15.47 -2.35 -8.57
C HIS A 15 16.12 -2.78 -9.89
N ILE A 16 16.53 -4.05 -9.91
CA ILE A 16 17.00 -4.72 -11.12
C ILE A 16 15.79 -5.22 -11.93
N ALA A 17 15.75 -4.92 -13.23
CA ALA A 17 14.80 -5.53 -14.13
C ALA A 17 15.26 -6.96 -14.47
N LEU A 18 14.66 -7.96 -13.81
CA LEU A 18 14.95 -9.37 -14.09
C LEU A 18 14.55 -9.78 -15.52
N GLN A 19 13.52 -9.14 -16.06
CA GLN A 19 13.06 -9.34 -17.44
C GLN A 19 12.49 -8.04 -18.01
N GLY A 20 12.82 -7.75 -19.28
CA GLY A 20 12.34 -6.56 -19.97
C GLY A 20 12.97 -5.27 -19.45
N SER A 21 12.27 -4.15 -19.62
CA SER A 21 12.72 -2.84 -19.17
C SER A 21 12.08 -2.47 -17.82
N ALA A 22 12.87 -1.90 -16.92
CA ALA A 22 12.38 -1.43 -15.63
C ALA A 22 11.32 -0.33 -15.80
N LYS A 23 10.26 -0.38 -15.00
CA LYS A 23 9.34 0.75 -14.84
C LYS A 23 9.82 1.62 -13.69
N THR A 24 10.29 2.82 -14.02
CA THR A 24 10.82 3.77 -13.02
C THR A 24 9.69 4.65 -12.46
N PRO A 25 9.39 4.59 -11.15
CA PRO A 25 8.39 5.46 -10.55
C PRO A 25 8.83 6.93 -10.52
N LEU A 26 7.83 7.82 -10.65
CA LEU A 26 7.95 9.25 -10.38
C LEU A 26 7.44 9.53 -8.97
N TYR A 27 8.28 10.10 -8.12
CA TYR A 27 7.92 10.56 -6.78
C TYR A 27 7.67 12.06 -6.83
N SER A 28 6.50 12.49 -6.36
CA SER A 28 6.12 13.90 -6.26
C SER A 28 5.98 14.31 -4.81
N ILE A 29 6.68 15.36 -4.41
CA ILE A 29 6.58 15.90 -3.06
C ILE A 29 5.38 16.85 -3.05
N LEU A 30 4.33 16.46 -2.32
CA LEU A 30 3.10 17.25 -2.19
C LEU A 30 3.11 18.14 -0.93
N ALA A 31 3.80 17.69 0.13
CA ALA A 31 3.97 18.41 1.38
C ALA A 31 5.32 18.01 2.01
N ASP A 32 6.01 18.98 2.62
CA ASP A 32 7.32 18.79 3.26
C ASP A 32 7.54 19.87 4.32
N ASP A 33 7.13 19.58 5.56
CA ASP A 33 7.33 20.48 6.71
C ASP A 33 8.78 20.46 7.23
N THR A 34 9.59 19.51 6.76
CA THR A 34 10.99 19.34 7.18
C THR A 34 11.97 20.15 6.35
N LEU A 35 11.52 20.68 5.21
CA LEU A 35 12.35 21.36 4.22
C LEU A 35 13.56 20.50 3.79
N ALA A 36 13.37 19.19 3.71
CA ALA A 36 14.45 18.27 3.34
C ALA A 36 14.99 18.59 1.94
N SER A 37 16.27 18.34 1.67
CA SER A 37 16.78 18.46 0.30
C SER A 37 16.19 17.37 -0.60
N LEU A 38 16.19 17.59 -1.92
CA LEU A 38 15.74 16.56 -2.86
C LEU A 38 16.63 15.30 -2.76
N GLU A 39 17.94 15.49 -2.63
CA GLU A 39 18.93 14.43 -2.43
C GLU A 39 18.62 13.57 -1.20
N SER A 40 18.31 14.19 -0.05
CA SER A 40 17.96 13.44 1.15
C SER A 40 16.66 12.63 0.99
N LEU A 41 15.68 13.16 0.26
CA LEU A 41 14.44 12.44 -0.02
C LEU A 41 14.65 11.28 -1.01
N GLU A 42 15.50 11.47 -2.02
CA GLU A 42 15.91 10.42 -2.96
C GLU A 42 16.63 9.28 -2.22
N GLU A 43 17.63 9.61 -1.39
CA GLU A 43 18.39 8.65 -0.60
C GLU A 43 17.48 7.88 0.38
N LEU A 44 16.62 8.60 1.13
CA LEU A 44 15.66 7.97 2.03
C LEU A 44 14.74 7.00 1.26
N THR A 45 14.20 7.44 0.13
CA THR A 45 13.29 6.62 -0.70
C THR A 45 14.01 5.37 -1.20
N TYR A 46 15.26 5.51 -1.67
CA TYR A 46 16.09 4.39 -2.10
C TYR A 46 16.37 3.40 -0.97
N ASN A 47 16.74 3.90 0.21
CA ASN A 47 17.01 3.07 1.39
C ASN A 47 15.76 2.28 1.82
N LEU A 48 14.58 2.91 1.79
CA LEU A 48 13.32 2.23 2.10
C LEU A 48 12.98 1.08 1.14
N CYS A 49 13.50 1.08 -0.10
CA CYS A 49 13.35 -0.03 -1.05
C CYS A 49 14.19 -1.27 -0.69
N HIS A 50 15.15 -1.14 0.23
CA HIS A 50 16.01 -2.26 0.67
C HIS A 50 15.50 -2.93 1.96
N LEU A 51 14.43 -2.40 2.54
CA LEU A 51 13.89 -2.88 3.83
C LEU A 51 12.78 -3.92 3.67
N HIS A 52 12.53 -4.43 2.46
CA HIS A 52 11.44 -5.38 2.24
C HIS A 52 11.84 -6.78 2.73
N GLN A 53 11.39 -7.12 3.94
CA GLN A 53 11.85 -8.30 4.70
C GLN A 53 11.53 -9.67 4.07
N ILE A 54 10.82 -9.72 2.95
CA ILE A 54 10.38 -10.96 2.30
C ILE A 54 11.41 -11.45 1.27
N VAL A 55 12.21 -10.55 0.69
CA VAL A 55 13.15 -10.87 -0.40
C VAL A 55 14.51 -10.24 -0.11
N GLY A 56 15.60 -10.87 -0.59
CA GLY A 56 16.97 -10.38 -0.43
C GLY A 56 17.42 -9.36 -1.48
N LEU A 57 16.49 -8.82 -2.28
CA LEU A 57 16.75 -7.87 -3.36
C LEU A 57 15.96 -6.57 -3.13
N PRO A 58 16.46 -5.42 -3.60
CA PRO A 58 15.69 -4.18 -3.48
C PRO A 58 14.43 -4.22 -4.33
N THR A 59 13.37 -3.64 -3.79
CA THR A 59 12.06 -3.58 -4.44
C THR A 59 11.91 -2.36 -5.35
N SER A 60 10.93 -2.41 -6.26
CA SER A 60 10.67 -1.34 -7.23
C SER A 60 10.04 -0.08 -6.62
N ILE A 61 9.48 -0.21 -5.42
CA ILE A 61 8.88 0.86 -4.62
C ILE A 61 9.27 0.68 -3.14
N PRO A 62 9.20 1.75 -2.31
CA PRO A 62 9.52 1.69 -0.89
C PRO A 62 8.71 0.64 -0.14
N THR A 63 9.34 0.00 0.85
CA THR A 63 8.72 -1.03 1.69
C THR A 63 7.38 -0.59 2.29
N PRO A 64 7.21 0.63 2.84
CA PRO A 64 5.91 1.07 3.36
C PRO A 64 4.79 1.03 2.31
N LEU A 65 5.10 1.36 1.04
CA LEU A 65 4.12 1.33 -0.04
C LEU A 65 3.75 -0.11 -0.42
N TYR A 66 4.73 -1.02 -0.47
CA TYR A 66 4.50 -2.44 -0.67
C TYR A 66 3.58 -3.04 0.42
N VAL A 67 3.88 -2.74 1.68
CA VAL A 67 3.09 -3.22 2.83
C VAL A 67 1.65 -2.68 2.79
N ALA A 68 1.49 -1.39 2.47
CA ALA A 68 0.17 -0.79 2.33
C ALA A 68 -0.65 -1.47 1.23
N ALA A 69 -0.04 -1.79 0.09
CA ALA A 69 -0.70 -2.50 -1.00
C ALA A 69 -1.15 -3.91 -0.59
N GLU A 70 -0.29 -4.67 0.10
CA GLU A 70 -0.64 -6.00 0.63
C GLU A 70 -1.77 -5.94 1.68
N TYR A 71 -1.79 -4.91 2.52
CA TYR A 71 -2.89 -4.70 3.47
C TYR A 71 -4.20 -4.34 2.77
N ALA A 72 -4.15 -3.52 1.72
CA ALA A 72 -5.33 -3.22 0.91
C ALA A 72 -5.86 -4.47 0.18
N LYS A 73 -4.95 -5.30 -0.37
CA LYS A 73 -5.28 -6.60 -0.97
C LYS A 73 -5.96 -7.51 0.03
N ARG A 74 -5.37 -7.66 1.23
CA ARG A 74 -5.95 -8.44 2.33
C ARG A 74 -7.33 -7.92 2.73
N GLY A 75 -7.49 -6.61 2.90
CA GLY A 75 -8.77 -5.98 3.24
C GLY A 75 -9.85 -6.31 2.20
N ARG A 76 -9.51 -6.25 0.91
CA ARG A 76 -10.40 -6.63 -0.19
C ARG A 76 -10.80 -8.11 -0.13
N ASN A 77 -9.86 -9.01 0.15
CA ASN A 77 -10.18 -10.44 0.23
C ASN A 77 -11.11 -10.74 1.41
N LEU A 78 -10.84 -10.14 2.58
CA LEU A 78 -11.71 -10.26 3.75
C LEU A 78 -13.12 -9.74 3.48
N TRP A 79 -13.22 -8.60 2.80
CA TRP A 79 -14.49 -8.02 2.37
C TRP A 79 -15.26 -8.96 1.43
N ASN A 80 -14.59 -9.54 0.43
CA ASN A 80 -15.21 -10.46 -0.52
C ASN A 80 -15.73 -11.72 0.18
N GLU A 81 -14.92 -12.33 1.06
CA GLU A 81 -15.34 -13.50 1.85
C GLU A 81 -16.53 -13.20 2.76
N ALA A 82 -16.56 -12.02 3.38
CA ALA A 82 -17.67 -11.62 4.23
C ALA A 82 -18.96 -11.46 3.43
N ASN A 83 -18.88 -10.83 2.25
CA ASN A 83 -20.04 -10.69 1.36
C ASN A 83 -20.53 -12.03 0.78
N LEU A 84 -19.66 -13.02 0.61
CA LEU A 84 -20.07 -14.37 0.21
C LEU A 84 -20.85 -15.08 1.33
N LYS A 85 -20.41 -14.95 2.58
CA LYS A 85 -21.08 -15.55 3.74
C LYS A 85 -22.42 -14.87 4.04
N ASN A 86 -22.44 -13.54 4.04
CA ASN A 86 -23.62 -12.75 4.33
C ASN A 86 -23.60 -11.47 3.48
N PRO A 87 -24.25 -11.48 2.31
CA PRO A 87 -24.27 -10.33 1.42
C PRO A 87 -24.81 -9.10 2.14
N LEU A 88 -24.07 -7.99 2.07
CA LEU A 88 -24.55 -6.73 2.63
C LEU A 88 -25.83 -6.30 1.91
N ILE A 89 -26.95 -6.32 2.64
CA ILE A 89 -28.20 -5.74 2.18
C ILE A 89 -28.03 -4.22 2.22
N ARG A 90 -28.11 -3.57 1.06
CA ARG A 90 -28.04 -2.10 0.96
C ARG A 90 -29.32 -1.46 1.49
N SER A 91 -29.52 -1.48 2.80
CA SER A 91 -30.67 -0.84 3.47
C SER A 91 -30.22 0.05 4.63
N GLY A 92 -30.69 1.30 4.66
CA GLY A 92 -30.28 2.28 5.67
C GLY A 92 -28.99 3.05 5.31
N SER A 93 -28.31 3.58 6.33
CA SER A 93 -27.13 4.44 6.17
C SER A 93 -25.89 3.64 5.77
N GLU A 94 -25.29 3.97 4.63
CA GLU A 94 -24.05 3.34 4.13
C GLU A 94 -22.92 3.39 5.17
N ARG A 95 -22.79 4.51 5.89
CA ARG A 95 -21.76 4.68 6.91
C ARG A 95 -21.89 3.67 8.05
N GLU A 96 -23.12 3.36 8.46
CA GLU A 96 -23.38 2.39 9.53
C GLU A 96 -23.11 0.97 9.06
N GLN A 97 -23.51 0.65 7.83
CA GLN A 97 -23.20 -0.64 7.19
C GLN A 97 -21.69 -0.87 7.09
N LEU A 98 -20.93 0.12 6.61
CA LEU A 98 -19.47 0.03 6.50
C LEU A 98 -18.79 -0.10 7.85
N ARG A 99 -19.32 0.56 8.89
CA ARG A 99 -18.82 0.39 10.27
C ARG A 99 -19.07 -1.03 10.79
N ALA A 100 -20.28 -1.56 10.59
CA ALA A 100 -20.62 -2.92 10.99
C ALA A 100 -19.77 -3.96 10.25
N ALA A 101 -19.59 -3.80 8.94
CA ALA A 101 -18.73 -4.65 8.12
C ALA A 101 -17.25 -4.56 8.54
N THR A 102 -16.76 -3.36 8.83
CA THR A 102 -15.39 -3.17 9.36
C THR A 102 -15.23 -3.88 10.70
N HIS A 103 -16.26 -3.86 11.56
CA HIS A 103 -16.24 -4.57 12.83
C HIS A 103 -16.18 -6.08 12.65
N SER A 104 -16.90 -6.65 11.68
CA SER A 104 -16.92 -8.10 11.46
C SER A 104 -15.65 -8.65 10.81
N ILE A 105 -14.97 -7.87 9.97
CA ILE A 105 -13.79 -8.33 9.22
C ILE A 105 -12.44 -7.88 9.82
N ASN A 106 -12.45 -7.18 10.96
CA ASN A 106 -11.21 -6.71 11.58
C ASN A 106 -10.37 -7.86 12.13
N TYR A 107 -9.10 -7.56 12.41
CA TYR A 107 -8.10 -8.53 12.88
C TYR A 107 -8.26 -8.90 14.37
N LYS A 108 -9.02 -8.14 15.16
CA LYS A 108 -9.22 -8.44 16.58
C LYS A 108 -10.01 -9.75 16.69
N HIS A 109 -9.81 -10.52 17.77
CA HIS A 109 -10.48 -11.81 18.07
C HIS A 109 -12.02 -11.74 18.21
N THR A 110 -12.67 -10.81 17.51
CA THR A 110 -14.09 -10.48 17.59
C THR A 110 -14.78 -10.54 16.22
N GLY A 111 -14.06 -10.97 15.17
CA GLY A 111 -14.56 -11.04 13.80
C GLY A 111 -14.90 -12.46 13.31
N ASP A 112 -15.61 -12.52 12.18
CA ASP A 112 -16.18 -13.72 11.52
C ASP A 112 -15.14 -14.69 10.92
N PHE A 113 -13.86 -14.39 11.11
CA PHE A 113 -12.71 -15.14 10.57
C PHE A 113 -11.67 -15.47 11.65
N SER A 114 -12.07 -15.49 12.92
CA SER A 114 -11.20 -15.88 14.04
C SER A 114 -10.76 -17.34 13.97
N ASP A 115 -11.55 -18.19 13.32
CA ASP A 115 -11.38 -19.63 13.13
C ASP A 115 -10.60 -20.02 11.86
N ARG A 116 -10.51 -19.12 10.87
CA ARG A 116 -9.88 -19.39 9.57
C ARG A 116 -9.12 -18.19 9.04
N ARG A 117 -7.88 -18.42 8.59
CA ARG A 117 -7.11 -17.42 7.87
C ARG A 117 -7.59 -17.30 6.42
N VAL A 118 -8.04 -16.11 6.02
CA VAL A 118 -8.26 -15.75 4.61
C VAL A 118 -6.92 -15.34 4.01
N ASN A 119 -6.49 -16.04 2.96
CA ASN A 119 -5.23 -15.73 2.29
C ASN A 119 -5.34 -14.41 1.51
N ALA A 120 -4.22 -13.70 1.43
CA ALA A 120 -4.07 -12.48 0.64
C ALA A 120 -3.82 -12.80 -0.83
#